data_AF-A0A838UGM7-F1
#
_entry.id   AF-A0A838UGM7-F1
#
_cell.length_a   1.000
_cell.length_b   1.000
_cell.length_c   1.000
_cell.angle_alpha   90.00
_cell.angle_beta   90.00
_cell.angle_gamma   90.00
#
_symmetry.space_group_name_H-M   'P 1'
#
loop_
_entity.id
_entity.type
_entity.pdbx_description
1 polymer ?
#
loop_
_entity_poly.entity_id
_entity_poly.type
_entity_poly.pdbx_seq_one_letter_code
_entity_poly.pdbx_strand_id
1 'polypeptide(L)'
;MAARPAPAFPARLTLAVGAVAAALLGLPFLGAAFGAGAAPVRLPAPAVDPTPAGAGMGTAVLAGGCFWGVQGVFEHVRGVKRVVAGYAGGKRGGANYELVSTGTTGHAESVEITYDPKQISYGEILRVFFSVATDPTQVNRQYPDEGPQYRSEIFYRDLGQKTVAERYIAQLNAAKAFRRPIATRVDPDTGFFRAEAYHQDYLVRHPAAPYIAAYDMPKVAALKAMFPAAYRAAPVTLL
;
A
#
# COMPACT_ATOMS: atom_id res chain seq x y z
N MET A 1 34.17 -12.39 89.45
CA MET A 1 32.97 -11.51 89.47
C MET A 1 31.91 -12.13 88.59
N ALA A 2 30.68 -12.14 89.11
CA ALA A 2 29.58 -13.06 88.87
C ALA A 2 28.99 -13.16 87.45
N ALA A 3 28.30 -14.29 87.27
CA ALA A 3 27.52 -14.77 86.13
C ALA A 3 26.22 -13.98 85.82
N ARG A 4 25.77 -14.14 84.57
CA ARG A 4 24.39 -14.15 84.00
C ARG A 4 23.21 -13.96 84.98
N PRO A 5 22.11 -13.25 84.58
CA PRO A 5 21.10 -13.91 83.72
C PRO A 5 20.32 -13.00 82.75
N ALA A 6 19.64 -13.64 81.80
CA ALA A 6 18.56 -13.05 81.00
C ALA A 6 17.22 -13.11 81.75
N PRO A 7 16.28 -12.18 81.48
CA PRO A 7 14.85 -12.48 81.52
C PRO A 7 14.20 -12.08 80.17
N ALA A 8 13.48 -12.99 79.52
CA ALA A 8 12.04 -13.26 79.66
C ALA A 8 11.18 -12.36 78.74
N PHE A 9 10.53 -13.02 77.77
CA PHE A 9 9.45 -12.46 76.95
C PHE A 9 8.26 -12.03 77.82
N PRO A 10 7.43 -11.09 77.33
CA PRO A 10 6.03 -11.45 77.23
C PRO A 10 5.36 -11.06 75.91
N ALA A 11 4.32 -11.86 75.64
CA ALA A 11 3.07 -11.52 74.97
C ALA A 11 3.11 -11.12 73.48
N ARG A 12 2.70 -12.11 72.68
CA ARG A 12 1.96 -11.97 71.43
C ARG A 12 0.97 -10.80 71.51
N LEU A 13 1.08 -9.86 70.56
CA LEU A 13 -0.08 -9.15 70.05
C LEU A 13 -0.06 -9.28 68.53
N THR A 14 -1.09 -9.95 68.03
CA THR A 14 -1.40 -10.20 66.63
C THR A 14 -1.45 -8.90 65.84
N LEU A 15 -0.51 -8.70 64.91
CA LEU A 15 -0.70 -7.79 63.79
C LEU A 15 -1.06 -8.62 62.56
N ALA A 16 -2.24 -8.35 62.03
CA ALA A 16 -2.81 -9.00 60.87
C ALA A 16 -1.84 -8.97 59.68
N VAL A 17 -1.63 -10.14 59.07
CA VAL A 17 -1.04 -10.26 57.73
C VAL A 17 -2.04 -9.64 56.76
N GLY A 18 -1.89 -8.35 56.51
CA GLY A 18 -2.52 -7.68 55.38
C GLY A 18 -1.82 -8.16 54.12
N ALA A 19 -2.33 -9.25 53.54
CA ALA A 19 -1.98 -9.67 52.19
C ALA A 19 -2.46 -8.61 51.19
N VAL A 20 -1.64 -7.59 50.93
CA VAL A 20 -1.81 -6.77 49.72
C VAL A 20 -1.15 -7.56 48.59
N ALA A 21 -1.90 -8.53 48.09
CA ALA A 21 -1.70 -9.04 46.74
C ALA A 21 -1.91 -7.85 45.80
N ALA A 22 -0.82 -7.21 45.39
CA ALA A 22 -0.84 -6.33 44.24
C ALA A 22 -1.12 -7.21 43.03
N ALA A 23 -2.42 -7.40 42.75
CA ALA A 23 -2.89 -7.92 41.49
C ALA A 23 -2.34 -6.98 40.40
N LEU A 24 -1.26 -7.39 39.77
CA LEU A 24 -0.91 -6.95 38.42
C LEU A 24 -2.04 -7.47 37.53
N LEU A 25 -3.18 -6.77 37.57
CA LEU A 25 -4.20 -6.82 36.55
C LEU A 25 -3.44 -6.46 35.28
N GLY A 26 -3.15 -7.48 34.47
CA GLY A 26 -2.60 -7.31 33.15
C GLY A 26 -3.45 -6.26 32.45
N LEU A 27 -2.87 -5.07 32.26
CA LEU A 27 -3.42 -4.16 31.28
C LEU A 27 -3.52 -5.00 30.01
N PRO A 28 -4.71 -5.12 29.38
CA PRO A 28 -4.74 -5.63 28.04
C PRO A 28 -3.74 -4.75 27.30
N PHE A 29 -2.69 -5.37 26.75
CA PHE A 29 -1.89 -4.76 25.72
C PHE A 29 -2.92 -4.25 24.73
N LEU A 30 -3.20 -2.95 24.77
CA LEU A 30 -4.01 -2.29 23.77
C LEU A 30 -3.12 -2.47 22.54
N GLY A 31 -3.34 -3.54 21.81
CA GLY A 31 -2.73 -3.77 20.53
C GLY A 31 -3.12 -2.55 19.74
N ALA A 32 -2.21 -1.58 19.68
CA ALA A 32 -2.37 -0.45 18.82
C ALA A 32 -2.55 -1.08 17.44
N ALA A 33 -3.77 -0.96 16.91
CA ALA A 33 -4.11 -1.40 15.57
C ALA A 33 -3.34 -0.50 14.60
N PHE A 34 -2.03 -0.73 14.51
CA PHE A 34 -1.18 -0.16 13.48
C PHE A 34 -1.44 -0.97 12.22
N GLY A 35 -2.36 -0.48 11.39
CA GLY A 35 -2.69 -1.12 10.12
C GLY A 35 -4.09 -0.80 9.62
N ALA A 36 -4.45 0.48 9.52
CA ALA A 36 -5.57 0.88 8.69
C ALA A 36 -5.01 1.61 7.46
N GLY A 37 -4.73 0.85 6.39
CA GLY A 37 -4.83 1.44 5.06
C GLY A 37 -6.22 2.06 4.89
N ALA A 38 -6.36 3.11 4.08
CA ALA A 38 -7.62 3.77 3.78
C ALA A 38 -8.62 2.72 3.34
N ALA A 39 -9.82 2.84 3.90
CA ALA A 39 -10.93 1.99 3.52
C ALA A 39 -11.12 2.08 2.00
N PRO A 40 -11.23 0.93 1.32
CA PRO A 40 -11.34 0.93 -0.12
C PRO A 40 -12.66 1.57 -0.54
N VAL A 41 -12.64 2.37 -1.61
CA VAL A 41 -13.78 3.19 -2.05
C VAL A 41 -14.39 2.58 -3.30
N ARG A 42 -15.70 2.28 -3.29
CA ARG A 42 -16.40 1.82 -4.51
C ARG A 42 -16.59 2.99 -5.45
N LEU A 43 -15.75 3.06 -6.48
CA LEU A 43 -15.77 4.15 -7.46
C LEU A 43 -16.64 3.80 -8.67
N PRO A 44 -17.27 4.80 -9.29
CA PRO A 44 -17.97 4.62 -10.56
C PRO A 44 -16.99 4.21 -11.67
N ALA A 45 -17.51 3.55 -12.71
CA ALA A 45 -16.74 3.31 -13.92
C ALA A 45 -16.31 4.66 -14.56
N PRO A 46 -15.15 4.74 -15.22
CA PRO A 46 -14.75 5.95 -15.93
C PRO A 46 -15.72 6.27 -17.08
N ALA A 47 -16.14 7.53 -17.17
CA ALA A 47 -17.02 8.00 -18.23
C ALA A 47 -16.33 8.10 -19.60
N VAL A 48 -15.00 8.23 -19.60
CA VAL A 48 -14.15 8.24 -20.79
C VAL A 48 -13.18 7.09 -20.66
N ASP A 49 -13.42 6.03 -21.42
CA ASP A 49 -12.55 4.85 -21.46
C ASP A 49 -12.66 4.17 -22.82
N PRO A 50 -12.00 4.72 -23.84
CA PRO A 50 -12.08 4.16 -25.18
C PRO A 50 -11.48 2.75 -25.16
N THR A 51 -12.26 1.77 -25.64
CA THR A 51 -11.76 0.43 -25.89
C THR A 51 -10.58 0.54 -26.87
N PRO A 52 -9.40 -0.02 -26.56
CA PRO A 52 -8.25 0.16 -27.43
C PRO A 52 -8.51 -0.42 -28.82
N ALA A 53 -8.24 0.39 -29.85
CA ALA A 53 -8.53 0.08 -31.25
C ALA A 53 -7.51 -0.90 -31.90
N GLY A 54 -6.69 -1.60 -31.11
CA GLY A 54 -5.53 -2.35 -31.61
C GLY A 54 -5.40 -3.76 -31.02
N ALA A 55 -4.75 -4.65 -31.76
CA ALA A 55 -4.53 -6.05 -31.39
C ALA A 55 -3.35 -6.28 -30.41
N GLY A 56 -2.73 -5.21 -29.89
CA GLY A 56 -1.54 -5.27 -29.03
C GLY A 56 -1.83 -5.17 -27.54
N MET A 57 -0.86 -5.56 -26.72
CA MET A 57 -0.91 -5.35 -25.27
C MET A 57 -0.79 -3.86 -24.94
N GLY A 58 -1.53 -3.40 -23.93
CA GLY A 58 -1.38 -2.07 -23.37
C GLY A 58 -0.32 -2.05 -22.27
N THR A 59 0.20 -0.86 -21.94
CA THR A 59 1.07 -0.65 -20.78
C THR A 59 0.66 0.58 -19.99
N ALA A 60 0.58 0.47 -18.67
CA ALA A 60 0.34 1.57 -17.73
C ALA A 60 1.50 1.68 -16.73
N VAL A 61 1.86 2.89 -16.32
CA VAL A 61 2.88 3.11 -15.28
C VAL A 61 2.26 3.96 -14.17
N LEU A 62 2.18 3.39 -12.96
CA LEU A 62 1.44 3.96 -11.83
C LEU A 62 2.30 3.96 -10.56
N ALA A 63 2.26 5.04 -9.80
CA ALA A 63 2.86 5.18 -8.47
C ALA A 63 1.78 5.52 -7.44
N GLY A 64 1.81 4.89 -6.27
CA GLY A 64 0.74 5.04 -5.27
C GLY A 64 1.14 4.57 -3.87
N GLY A 65 2.38 4.84 -3.48
CA GLY A 65 2.98 4.33 -2.24
C GLY A 65 3.99 3.22 -2.49
N CYS A 66 4.24 2.39 -1.46
CA CYS A 66 5.10 1.23 -1.58
C CYS A 66 4.68 0.33 -2.76
N PHE A 67 5.60 0.10 -3.70
CA PHE A 67 5.31 -0.65 -4.92
C PHE A 67 4.97 -2.12 -4.71
N TRP A 68 5.23 -2.70 -3.53
CA TRP A 68 4.95 -4.11 -3.24
C TRP A 68 3.45 -4.37 -3.21
N GLY A 69 2.70 -3.50 -2.53
CA GLY A 69 1.25 -3.58 -2.51
C GLY A 69 0.62 -3.23 -3.84
N VAL A 70 1.14 -2.21 -4.53
CA VAL A 70 0.62 -1.83 -5.86
C VAL A 70 0.85 -2.96 -6.86
N GLN A 71 2.05 -3.56 -6.86
CA GLN A 71 2.37 -4.73 -7.68
C GLN A 71 1.40 -5.86 -7.35
N GLY A 72 1.33 -6.27 -6.08
CA GLY A 72 0.49 -7.40 -5.65
C GLY A 72 -0.99 -7.22 -5.99
N VAL A 73 -1.54 -6.00 -5.90
CA VAL A 73 -2.91 -5.73 -6.36
C VAL A 73 -3.06 -6.07 -7.85
N PHE A 74 -2.21 -5.54 -8.72
CA PHE A 74 -2.35 -5.72 -10.16
C PHE A 74 -1.96 -7.12 -10.64
N GLU A 75 -1.12 -7.84 -9.90
CA GLU A 75 -0.83 -9.26 -10.17
C GLU A 75 -2.10 -10.11 -10.07
N HIS A 76 -3.05 -9.72 -9.22
CA HIS A 76 -4.34 -10.38 -9.03
C HIS A 76 -5.47 -9.88 -9.96
N VAL A 77 -5.17 -9.04 -10.95
CA VAL A 77 -6.17 -8.50 -11.89
C VAL A 77 -6.22 -9.33 -13.19
N ARG A 78 -7.41 -9.77 -13.58
CA ARG A 78 -7.68 -10.43 -14.86
C ARG A 78 -7.42 -9.47 -16.02
N GLY A 79 -6.88 -10.00 -17.11
CA GLY A 79 -6.39 -9.19 -18.22
C GLY A 79 -4.96 -8.65 -18.03
N VAL A 80 -4.47 -8.50 -16.80
CA VAL A 80 -3.06 -8.16 -16.55
C VAL A 80 -2.16 -9.38 -16.82
N LYS A 81 -1.12 -9.16 -17.62
CA LYS A 81 -0.18 -10.18 -18.10
C LYS A 81 1.18 -10.12 -17.42
N ARG A 82 1.62 -8.93 -17.00
CA ARG A 82 2.91 -8.70 -16.36
C ARG A 82 2.82 -7.45 -15.49
N VAL A 83 3.39 -7.48 -14.30
CA VAL A 83 3.56 -6.30 -13.44
C VAL A 83 5.00 -6.26 -12.99
N VAL A 84 5.67 -5.13 -13.13
CA VAL A 84 7.07 -4.96 -12.71
C VAL A 84 7.14 -3.82 -11.72
N ALA A 85 7.73 -4.05 -10.54
CA ALA A 85 8.07 -2.98 -9.61
C ALA A 85 9.32 -2.23 -10.08
N GLY A 86 9.33 -0.91 -9.91
CA GLY A 86 10.41 -0.06 -10.38
C GLY A 86 10.29 1.40 -9.96
N TYR A 87 11.05 2.23 -10.66
CA TYR A 87 11.20 3.65 -10.39
C TYR A 87 10.88 4.46 -11.64
N ALA A 88 10.06 5.51 -11.51
CA ALA A 88 9.72 6.41 -12.61
C ALA A 88 9.70 7.88 -12.16
N GLY A 89 9.82 8.80 -13.13
CA GLY A 89 9.78 10.26 -12.90
C GLY A 89 11.14 10.91 -12.58
N GLY A 90 12.15 10.13 -12.17
CA GLY A 90 13.53 10.59 -12.02
C GLY A 90 14.42 10.19 -13.21
N LYS A 91 15.72 10.48 -13.11
CA LYS A 91 16.71 10.11 -14.13
C LYS A 91 17.30 8.71 -13.89
N ARG A 92 17.73 8.03 -14.96
CA ARG A 92 18.31 6.66 -14.92
C ARG A 92 19.37 6.46 -13.84
N GLY A 93 20.29 7.41 -13.67
CA GLY A 93 21.42 7.28 -12.75
C GLY A 93 21.04 7.18 -11.27
N GLY A 94 19.83 7.60 -10.89
CA GLY A 94 19.32 7.53 -9.52
C GLY A 94 18.31 6.40 -9.27
N ALA A 95 18.13 5.48 -10.22
CA ALA A 95 17.10 4.44 -10.16
C ALA A 95 17.60 3.14 -9.51
N ASN A 96 17.95 3.21 -8.23
CA ASN A 96 18.21 2.06 -7.37
C ASN A 96 17.61 2.32 -5.99
N TYR A 97 17.33 1.25 -5.25
CA TYR A 97 16.58 1.32 -4.00
C TYR A 97 17.23 2.25 -2.97
N GLU A 98 18.55 2.16 -2.78
CA GLU A 98 19.25 2.94 -1.77
C GLU A 98 19.16 4.44 -2.04
N LEU A 99 19.37 4.86 -3.29
CA LEU A 99 19.27 6.27 -3.69
C LEU A 99 17.81 6.75 -3.67
N VAL A 100 16.86 5.96 -4.19
CA VAL A 100 15.44 6.34 -4.22
C VAL A 100 14.89 6.50 -2.80
N SER A 101 15.32 5.65 -1.86
CA SER A 101 14.93 5.72 -0.45
C SER A 101 15.32 7.03 0.23
N THR A 102 16.31 7.76 -0.29
CA THR A 102 16.67 9.11 0.20
C THR A 102 15.62 10.18 -0.12
N GLY A 103 14.71 9.92 -1.07
CA GLY A 103 13.71 10.87 -1.55
C GLY A 103 14.26 12.00 -2.43
N THR A 104 15.55 11.97 -2.81
CA THR A 104 16.21 13.08 -3.53
C THR A 104 16.33 12.88 -5.04
N THR A 105 16.04 11.68 -5.55
CA THR A 105 16.29 11.32 -6.95
C THR A 105 15.20 11.77 -7.92
N GLY A 106 14.06 12.24 -7.40
CA GLY A 106 12.86 12.57 -8.16
C GLY A 106 12.02 11.35 -8.58
N HIS A 107 12.50 10.13 -8.33
CA HIS A 107 11.74 8.92 -8.61
C HIS A 107 10.54 8.77 -7.67
N ALA A 108 9.47 8.16 -8.17
CA ALA A 108 8.45 7.49 -7.39
C ALA A 108 8.63 5.98 -7.50
N GLU A 109 8.39 5.27 -6.41
CA GLU A 109 8.11 3.84 -6.47
C GLU A 109 6.85 3.62 -7.31
N SER A 110 7.02 2.84 -8.37
CA SER A 110 6.05 2.70 -9.45
C SER A 110 5.94 1.25 -9.89
N VAL A 111 4.85 0.93 -10.58
CA VAL A 111 4.69 -0.34 -11.29
C VAL A 111 4.45 -0.11 -12.77
N GLU A 112 5.08 -0.93 -13.61
CA GLU A 112 4.75 -1.05 -15.04
C GLU A 112 3.83 -2.27 -15.24
N ILE A 113 2.59 -2.00 -15.65
CA ILE A 113 1.53 -2.99 -15.84
C ILE A 113 1.35 -3.23 -17.33
N THR A 114 1.66 -4.44 -17.80
CA THR A 114 1.29 -4.90 -19.14
C THR A 114 -0.05 -5.62 -19.07
N TYR A 115 -1.02 -5.21 -19.88
CA TYR A 115 -2.38 -5.75 -19.86
C TYR A 115 -2.90 -6.04 -21.26
N ASP A 116 -3.91 -6.91 -21.35
CA ASP A 116 -4.67 -7.20 -22.56
C ASP A 116 -5.92 -6.30 -22.62
N PRO A 117 -5.95 -5.31 -23.52
CA PRO A 117 -7.09 -4.42 -23.75
C PRO A 117 -8.43 -5.09 -23.99
N LYS A 118 -8.44 -6.35 -24.46
CA LYS A 118 -9.66 -7.11 -24.72
C LYS A 118 -10.29 -7.65 -23.43
N GLN A 119 -9.54 -7.66 -22.34
CA GLN A 119 -9.96 -8.19 -21.04
C GLN A 119 -10.11 -7.09 -19.99
N ILE A 120 -9.26 -6.06 -20.05
CA ILE A 120 -9.33 -4.91 -19.15
C ILE A 120 -8.86 -3.65 -19.88
N SER A 121 -9.59 -2.56 -19.72
CA SER A 121 -9.26 -1.25 -20.28
C SER A 121 -8.33 -0.45 -19.36
N TYR A 122 -7.74 0.61 -19.90
CA TYR A 122 -6.92 1.53 -19.11
C TYR A 122 -7.74 2.22 -18.01
N GLY A 123 -8.98 2.63 -18.31
CA GLY A 123 -9.85 3.23 -17.30
C GLY A 123 -10.21 2.27 -16.17
N GLU A 124 -10.47 0.99 -16.45
CA GLU A 124 -10.71 -0.01 -15.38
C GLU A 124 -9.45 -0.28 -14.55
N ILE A 125 -8.25 -0.21 -15.14
CA ILE A 125 -6.98 -0.21 -14.39
C ILE A 125 -6.94 0.98 -13.42
N LEU A 126 -7.27 2.19 -13.87
CA LEU A 126 -7.31 3.38 -13.01
C LEU A 126 -8.39 3.28 -11.94
N ARG A 127 -9.54 2.69 -12.26
CA ARG A 127 -10.60 2.42 -11.28
C ARG A 127 -10.12 1.51 -10.17
N VAL A 128 -9.43 0.41 -10.50
CA VAL A 128 -8.80 -0.46 -9.50
C VAL A 128 -7.76 0.32 -8.69
N PHE A 129 -6.89 1.08 -9.36
CA PHE A 129 -5.85 1.89 -8.72
C PHE A 129 -6.42 2.81 -7.63
N PHE A 130 -7.40 3.65 -8.00
CA PHE A 130 -8.02 4.61 -7.07
C PHE A 130 -8.94 3.95 -6.04
N SER A 131 -9.53 2.79 -6.33
CA SER A 131 -10.43 2.11 -5.40
C SER A 131 -9.71 1.36 -4.28
N VAL A 132 -8.56 0.72 -4.57
CA VAL A 132 -7.93 -0.23 -3.64
C VAL A 132 -6.42 -0.11 -3.50
N ALA A 133 -5.69 0.46 -4.47
CA ALA A 133 -4.22 0.43 -4.44
C ALA A 133 -3.61 1.59 -3.65
N THR A 134 -4.22 2.77 -3.71
CA THR A 134 -3.70 4.02 -3.14
C THR A 134 -4.79 4.83 -2.42
N ASP A 135 -4.37 5.72 -1.53
CA ASP A 135 -5.17 6.85 -1.06
C ASP A 135 -4.72 8.08 -1.86
N PRO A 136 -5.47 8.46 -2.90
CA PRO A 136 -5.01 9.46 -3.86
C PRO A 136 -5.04 10.88 -3.31
N THR A 137 -5.43 11.07 -2.04
CA THR A 137 -5.51 12.38 -1.39
C THR A 137 -4.27 12.74 -0.56
N GLN A 138 -3.41 11.76 -0.30
CA GLN A 138 -2.14 11.97 0.40
C GLN A 138 -1.09 12.56 -0.55
N VAL A 139 -0.24 13.44 -0.02
CA VAL A 139 0.82 14.12 -0.76
C VAL A 139 2.15 13.60 -0.25
N ASN A 140 3.00 13.08 -1.15
CA ASN A 140 4.34 12.55 -0.82
C ASN A 140 4.32 11.57 0.36
N ARG A 141 3.30 10.72 0.41
CA ARG A 141 3.06 9.77 1.47
C ARG A 141 2.05 8.73 1.00
N GLN A 142 2.18 7.51 1.53
CA GLN A 142 1.10 6.55 1.59
C GLN A 142 1.12 5.79 2.94
N TYR A 143 0.18 6.10 3.83
CA TYR A 143 0.06 5.44 5.15
C TYR A 143 1.36 5.52 6.00
N PRO A 144 2.07 4.44 6.40
CA PRO A 144 3.27 4.62 7.22
C PRO A 144 4.44 5.16 6.39
N ASP A 145 4.35 5.14 5.06
CA ASP A 145 5.46 5.49 4.17
C ASP A 145 5.42 6.97 3.83
N GLU A 146 6.41 7.72 4.32
CA GLU A 146 6.54 9.16 4.10
C GLU A 146 7.74 9.46 3.18
N GLY A 147 7.51 10.31 2.18
CA GLY A 147 8.55 10.70 1.24
C GLY A 147 8.00 10.89 -0.18
N PRO A 148 8.66 11.74 -1.00
CA PRO A 148 8.24 11.99 -2.38
C PRO A 148 8.26 10.73 -3.25
N GLN A 149 9.06 9.71 -2.89
CA GLN A 149 9.06 8.42 -3.58
C GLN A 149 7.75 7.64 -3.43
N TYR A 150 6.91 7.96 -2.44
CA TYR A 150 5.63 7.29 -2.17
C TYR A 150 4.42 8.10 -2.65
N ARG A 151 4.63 9.17 -3.43
CA ARG A 151 3.54 10.00 -3.96
C ARG A 151 2.65 9.22 -4.92
N SER A 152 1.40 9.66 -5.05
CA SER A 152 0.49 9.17 -6.08
C SER A 152 0.74 9.88 -7.42
N GLU A 153 1.04 9.14 -8.48
CA GLU A 153 1.34 9.68 -9.81
C GLU A 153 1.00 8.66 -10.91
N ILE A 154 0.49 9.17 -12.04
CA ILE A 154 0.21 8.41 -13.26
C ILE A 154 1.17 8.91 -14.32
N PHE A 155 1.98 8.00 -14.86
CA PHE A 155 2.92 8.30 -15.94
C PHE A 155 2.31 7.86 -17.29
N TYR A 156 1.76 8.80 -18.05
CA TYR A 156 1.05 8.49 -19.29
C TYR A 156 2.03 8.24 -20.44
N ARG A 157 1.77 7.21 -21.26
CA ARG A 157 2.57 6.88 -22.46
C ARG A 157 2.07 7.52 -23.74
N ASP A 158 0.81 7.96 -23.75
CA ASP A 158 0.19 8.64 -24.88
C ASP A 158 -0.90 9.62 -24.42
N LEU A 159 -1.37 10.46 -25.34
CA LEU A 159 -2.40 11.47 -25.06
C LEU A 159 -3.77 10.86 -24.72
N GLY A 160 -4.04 9.63 -25.15
CA GLY A 160 -5.24 8.90 -24.78
C GLY A 160 -5.23 8.56 -23.29
N GLN A 161 -4.13 7.99 -22.78
CA GLN A 161 -3.94 7.72 -21.35
C GLN A 161 -4.00 8.99 -20.52
N LYS A 162 -3.37 10.08 -20.96
CA LYS A 162 -3.45 11.39 -20.31
C LYS A 162 -4.91 11.82 -20.17
N THR A 163 -5.65 11.79 -21.28
CA THR A 163 -7.06 12.20 -21.32
C THR A 163 -7.92 11.36 -20.39
N VAL A 164 -7.79 10.02 -20.43
CA VAL A 164 -8.55 9.12 -19.55
C VAL A 164 -8.24 9.39 -18.08
N ALA A 165 -6.95 9.55 -17.72
CA ALA A 165 -6.54 9.82 -16.35
C ALA A 165 -7.09 11.16 -15.82
N GLU A 166 -6.89 12.25 -16.57
CA GLU A 166 -7.37 13.59 -16.18
C GLU A 166 -8.89 13.64 -16.08
N ARG A 167 -9.61 13.03 -17.04
CA ARG A 167 -11.08 12.98 -17.02
C ARG A 167 -11.60 12.15 -15.87
N TYR A 168 -10.95 11.03 -15.55
CA TYR A 168 -11.37 10.20 -14.43
C TYR A 168 -11.12 10.89 -13.09
N ILE A 169 -9.95 11.51 -12.89
CA ILE A 169 -9.69 12.34 -11.71
C ILE A 169 -10.74 13.45 -11.57
N ALA A 170 -11.07 14.15 -12.65
CA ALA A 170 -12.09 15.19 -12.65
C ALA A 170 -13.48 14.63 -12.28
N GLN A 171 -13.86 13.47 -12.84
CA GLN A 171 -15.10 12.78 -12.51
C GLN A 171 -15.18 12.43 -11.02
N LEU A 172 -14.11 11.87 -10.44
CA LEU A 172 -14.08 11.47 -9.03
C LEU A 172 -14.12 12.68 -8.08
N ASN A 173 -13.41 13.76 -8.43
CA ASN A 173 -13.47 15.02 -7.68
C ASN A 173 -14.87 15.65 -7.74
N ALA A 174 -15.50 15.69 -8.91
CA ALA A 174 -16.86 16.20 -9.07
C ALA A 174 -17.88 15.37 -8.27
N ALA A 175 -17.71 14.05 -8.23
CA ALA A 175 -18.52 13.13 -7.43
C ALA A 175 -18.23 13.21 -5.92
N LYS A 176 -17.21 13.96 -5.49
CA LYS A 176 -16.70 13.99 -4.11
C LYS A 176 -16.46 12.58 -3.56
N ALA A 177 -15.90 11.71 -4.41
CA ALA A 177 -15.67 10.30 -4.07
C ALA A 177 -14.69 10.12 -2.90
N PHE A 178 -13.82 11.11 -2.68
CA PHE A 178 -12.90 11.19 -1.55
C PHE A 178 -13.18 12.42 -0.69
N ARG A 179 -12.82 12.34 0.60
CA ARG A 179 -13.02 13.44 1.57
C ARG A 179 -12.21 14.70 1.24
N ARG A 180 -11.11 14.54 0.50
CA ARG A 180 -10.23 15.61 0.04
C ARG A 180 -10.06 15.47 -1.48
N PRO A 181 -9.70 16.55 -2.19
CA PRO A 181 -9.37 16.47 -3.61
C PRO A 181 -8.25 15.47 -3.86
N ILE A 182 -8.31 14.79 -5.00
CA ILE A 182 -7.25 13.92 -5.49
C ILE A 182 -5.99 14.75 -5.75
N ALA A 183 -4.87 14.37 -5.14
CA ALA A 183 -3.54 14.95 -5.31
C ALA A 183 -2.66 14.18 -6.31
N THR A 184 -3.22 13.16 -6.96
CA THR A 184 -2.50 12.32 -7.93
C THR A 184 -2.05 13.15 -9.12
N ARG A 185 -0.75 13.10 -9.41
CA ARG A 185 -0.14 13.76 -10.57
C ARG A 185 -0.39 12.99 -11.86
N VAL A 186 -0.41 13.69 -12.99
CA VAL A 186 -0.51 13.09 -14.34
C VAL A 186 0.58 13.69 -15.21
N ASP A 187 1.69 12.98 -15.33
CA ASP A 187 2.92 13.44 -15.97
C ASP A 187 3.34 12.47 -17.08
N PRO A 188 4.10 12.90 -18.11
CA PRO A 188 4.53 12.00 -19.19
C PRO A 188 5.49 10.93 -18.66
N ASP A 189 5.39 9.71 -19.19
CA ASP A 189 6.40 8.68 -18.96
C ASP A 189 7.73 9.09 -19.63
N THR A 190 8.70 9.47 -18.80
CA THR A 190 10.07 9.85 -19.23
C THR A 190 11.07 8.71 -19.05
N GLY A 191 10.60 7.53 -18.63
CA GLY A 191 11.41 6.35 -18.37
C GLY A 191 10.94 5.60 -17.13
N PHE A 192 10.85 4.29 -17.29
CA PHE A 192 10.63 3.34 -16.20
C PHE A 192 11.88 2.47 -16.01
N PHE A 193 12.34 2.35 -14.77
CA PHE A 193 13.54 1.60 -14.41
C PHE A 193 13.15 0.48 -13.45
N ARG A 194 13.28 -0.77 -13.92
CA ARG A 194 12.99 -1.96 -13.12
C ARG A 194 13.80 -1.95 -11.82
N ALA A 195 13.13 -2.18 -10.69
CA ALA A 195 13.77 -2.35 -9.40
C ALA A 195 14.50 -3.71 -9.32
N GLU A 196 15.38 -3.82 -8.34
CA GLU A 196 16.17 -5.00 -8.03
C GLU A 196 15.29 -6.26 -7.90
N ALA A 197 15.85 -7.42 -8.25
CA ALA A 197 15.09 -8.67 -8.32
C ALA A 197 14.42 -9.07 -6.99
N TYR A 198 14.98 -8.66 -5.86
CA TYR A 198 14.43 -8.97 -4.53
C TYR A 198 13.17 -8.16 -4.20
N HIS A 199 12.86 -7.07 -4.93
CA HIS A 199 11.61 -6.33 -4.78
C HIS A 199 10.45 -6.91 -5.59
N GLN A 200 10.75 -7.76 -6.58
CA GLN A 200 9.74 -8.26 -7.51
C GLN A 200 8.91 -9.37 -6.84
N ASP A 201 7.60 -9.28 -7.02
CA ASP A 201 6.61 -10.24 -6.53
C ASP A 201 6.66 -10.37 -4.99
N TYR A 202 7.14 -9.32 -4.30
CA TYR A 202 7.48 -9.38 -2.87
C TYR A 202 6.27 -9.73 -1.99
N LEU A 203 5.11 -9.13 -2.25
CA LEU A 203 3.87 -9.44 -1.54
C LEU A 203 3.51 -10.93 -1.67
N VAL A 204 3.59 -11.47 -2.89
CA VAL A 204 3.25 -12.86 -3.21
C VAL A 204 4.22 -13.82 -2.52
N ARG A 205 5.51 -13.47 -2.46
CA ARG A 205 6.57 -14.28 -1.84
C ARG A 205 6.56 -14.19 -0.31
N HIS A 206 6.10 -13.08 0.25
CA HIS A 206 6.17 -12.78 1.68
C HIS A 206 4.82 -12.28 2.25
N PRO A 207 3.70 -12.99 2.04
CA PRO A 207 2.36 -12.50 2.40
C PRO A 207 2.17 -12.34 3.92
N ALA A 208 2.95 -13.04 4.73
CA ALA A 208 2.93 -12.98 6.19
C ALA A 208 3.94 -11.98 6.78
N ALA A 209 4.75 -11.30 5.95
CA ALA A 209 5.64 -10.25 6.46
C ALA A 209 4.80 -9.16 7.15
N PRO A 210 5.16 -8.67 8.35
CA PRO A 210 4.28 -7.80 9.14
C PRO A 210 3.78 -6.56 8.38
N TYR A 211 4.66 -5.92 7.62
CA TYR A 211 4.30 -4.77 6.78
C TYR A 211 3.27 -5.17 5.71
N ILE A 212 3.53 -6.25 4.96
CA ILE A 212 2.64 -6.75 3.90
C ILE A 212 1.27 -7.14 4.46
N ALA A 213 1.24 -7.88 5.57
CA ALA A 213 0.02 -8.31 6.22
C ALA A 213 -0.82 -7.11 6.72
N ALA A 214 -0.18 -6.06 7.23
CA ALA A 214 -0.87 -4.89 7.77
C ALA A 214 -1.35 -3.90 6.71
N TYR A 215 -0.57 -3.66 5.65
CA TYR A 215 -0.83 -2.56 4.71
C TYR A 215 -1.21 -2.99 3.30
N ASP A 216 -0.80 -4.17 2.85
CA ASP A 216 -0.97 -4.56 1.44
C ASP A 216 -1.91 -5.74 1.21
N MET A 217 -1.92 -6.76 2.07
CA MET A 217 -2.92 -7.84 2.03
C MET A 217 -4.37 -7.32 2.11
N PRO A 218 -4.69 -6.28 2.91
CA PRO A 218 -6.01 -5.66 2.88
C PRO A 218 -6.39 -5.10 1.51
N LYS A 219 -5.44 -4.61 0.71
CA LYS A 219 -5.68 -4.11 -0.66
C LYS A 219 -6.10 -5.24 -1.60
N VAL A 220 -5.43 -6.40 -1.51
CA VAL A 220 -5.77 -7.60 -2.29
C VAL A 220 -7.14 -8.16 -1.88
N ALA A 221 -7.44 -8.17 -0.58
CA ALA A 221 -8.76 -8.56 -0.07
C ALA A 221 -9.86 -7.60 -0.57
N ALA A 222 -9.60 -6.30 -0.56
CA ALA A 222 -10.51 -5.28 -1.10
C ALA A 222 -10.75 -5.46 -2.61
N LEU A 223 -9.69 -5.73 -3.39
CA LEU A 223 -9.80 -6.05 -4.82
C LEU A 223 -10.77 -7.22 -5.04
N LYS A 224 -10.57 -8.34 -4.31
CA LYS A 224 -11.42 -9.52 -4.40
C LYS A 224 -12.89 -9.21 -4.06
N ALA A 225 -13.13 -8.43 -3.02
CA ALA A 225 -14.47 -8.10 -2.55
C ALA A 225 -15.21 -7.08 -3.43
N MET A 226 -14.49 -6.15 -4.05
CA MET A 226 -15.08 -5.05 -4.81
C MET A 226 -15.14 -5.31 -6.31
N PHE A 227 -14.18 -6.07 -6.83
CA PHE A 227 -14.03 -6.38 -8.25
C PHE A 227 -13.95 -7.90 -8.48
N PRO A 228 -14.92 -8.71 -8.02
CA PRO A 228 -14.85 -10.17 -8.13
C PRO A 228 -14.72 -10.67 -9.58
N ALA A 229 -15.30 -9.95 -10.54
CA ALA A 229 -15.19 -10.27 -11.97
C ALA A 229 -13.78 -9.99 -12.53
N ALA A 230 -13.09 -8.95 -12.03
CA ALA A 230 -11.73 -8.61 -12.44
C ALA A 230 -10.67 -9.32 -11.57
N TYR A 231 -11.03 -9.93 -10.45
CA TYR A 231 -10.09 -10.63 -9.57
C TYR A 231 -9.75 -12.04 -10.07
N ARG A 232 -8.50 -12.45 -9.91
CA ARG A 232 -8.05 -13.85 -10.00
C ARG A 232 -7.26 -14.26 -8.77
N ALA A 233 -7.45 -15.52 -8.36
CA ALA A 233 -6.79 -16.06 -7.17
C ALA A 233 -5.29 -16.30 -7.40
N ALA A 234 -4.91 -16.80 -8.57
CA ALA A 234 -3.51 -16.98 -8.94
C ALA A 234 -2.94 -15.65 -9.47
N PRO A 235 -1.88 -15.08 -8.86
CA PRO A 235 -1.22 -13.90 -9.38
C PRO A 235 -0.46 -14.19 -10.69
N VAL A 236 -0.24 -13.19 -11.55
CA VAL A 236 0.87 -13.28 -12.53
C VAL A 236 2.14 -12.85 -11.84
N THR A 237 3.14 -13.71 -11.84
CA THR A 237 4.46 -13.44 -11.29
C THR A 237 5.47 -13.28 -12.42
N LEU A 238 6.63 -12.70 -12.12
CA LEU A 238 7.74 -12.53 -13.06
C LEU A 238 8.70 -13.74 -13.07
N LEU A 239 8.44 -14.73 -12.22
CA LEU A 239 9.14 -16.01 -12.10
C LEU A 239 8.93 -16.93 -13.32
#